data_AF-A0A6Y1QS75-F1
#
_entry.id   AF-A0A6Y1QS75-F1
#
_cell.length_a   1.000
_cell.length_b   1.000
_cell.length_c   1.000
_cell.angle_alpha   90.00
_cell.angle_beta   90.00
_cell.angle_gamma   90.00
#
_symmetry.space_group_name_H-M   'P 1'
#
loop_
_entity.id
_entity.type
_entity.pdbx_description
1 polymer ?
#
loop_
_entity_poly.entity_id
_entity_poly.type
_entity_poly.pdbx_seq_one_letter_code
_entity_poly.pdbx_strand_id
1 'polypeptide(L)'
;MKYLPIILWDIALTALFAAGICLNLSGAITALHVLFWLMTVIGALAFSLPDTKKRIAKDYTHCPLLWRSWDLISDIAFVAAAAWLGWGVLAALLLIRIGSKQAFYSEQEKRLNEQAA
;
A
#
# COMPACT_ATOMS: atom_id res chain seq x y z
N MET A 1 6.73 13.26 -12.55
CA MET A 1 5.59 13.50 -11.62
C MET A 1 4.75 12.26 -11.30
N LYS A 2 5.01 11.08 -11.89
CA LYS A 2 4.21 9.86 -11.72
C LYS A 2 3.91 9.45 -10.26
N TYR A 3 4.82 9.74 -9.33
CA TYR A 3 4.75 9.26 -7.95
C TYR A 3 4.36 10.32 -6.92
N LEU A 4 4.27 11.59 -7.34
CA LEU A 4 3.87 12.70 -6.47
C LEU A 4 2.49 12.46 -5.80
N PRO A 5 1.48 11.91 -6.49
CA PRO A 5 0.19 11.64 -5.86
C PRO A 5 0.28 10.65 -4.69
N ILE A 6 1.18 9.66 -4.77
CA ILE A 6 1.37 8.65 -3.72
C ILE A 6 2.02 9.27 -2.50
N ILE A 7 3.06 10.10 -2.67
CA ILE A 7 3.66 10.82 -1.53
C ILE A 7 2.63 11.74 -0.87
N LEU A 8 1.85 12.50 -1.65
CA LEU A 8 0.84 13.39 -1.09
C LEU A 8 -0.22 12.61 -0.31
N TRP A 9 -0.58 11.43 -0.80
CA TRP A 9 -1.47 10.51 -0.10
C TRP A 9 -0.87 10.02 1.22
N ASP A 10 0.38 9.58 1.23
CA ASP A 10 1.09 9.14 2.44
C ASP A 10 1.15 10.27 3.48
N ILE A 11 1.51 11.49 3.05
CA ILE A 11 1.54 12.67 3.91
C ILE A 11 0.15 12.97 4.49
N ALA A 12 -0.91 12.88 3.66
CA ALA A 12 -2.28 13.11 4.11
C ALA A 12 -2.71 12.08 5.17
N LEU A 13 -2.38 10.80 4.98
CA LEU A 13 -2.66 9.74 5.94
C LEU A 13 -1.87 9.93 7.24
N THR A 14 -0.59 10.27 7.15
CA THR A 14 0.23 10.57 8.33
C THR A 14 -0.29 11.78 9.10
N ALA A 15 -0.70 12.85 8.40
CA ALA A 15 -1.29 14.03 9.02
C ALA A 15 -2.63 13.70 9.70
N LEU A 16 -3.47 12.87 9.07
CA LEU A 16 -4.73 12.42 9.66
C LEU A 16 -4.51 11.57 10.92
N PHE A 17 -3.53 10.67 10.89
CA PHE A 17 -3.13 9.88 12.04
C PHE A 17 -2.62 10.78 13.17
N ALA A 18 -1.72 11.73 12.87
CA ALA A 18 -1.20 12.69 13.83
C ALA A 18 -2.30 13.56 14.44
N ALA A 19 -3.26 14.03 13.64
CA ALA A 19 -4.42 14.78 14.12
C ALA A 19 -5.29 13.92 15.06
N GLY A 20 -5.53 12.65 14.71
CA GLY A 20 -6.28 11.73 15.56
C GLY A 20 -5.64 11.51 16.93
N ILE A 21 -4.31 11.35 16.99
CA ILE A 21 -3.58 11.11 18.23
C ILE A 21 -3.34 12.41 19.01
N CYS A 22 -2.73 13.43 18.39
CA CYS A 22 -2.29 14.64 19.07
C CYS A 22 -3.45 15.57 19.45
N LEU A 23 -4.53 15.59 18.66
CA LEU A 23 -5.72 16.42 18.93
C LEU A 23 -6.86 15.61 19.55
N ASN A 24 -6.63 14.32 19.84
CA ASN A 24 -7.62 13.37 20.38
C ASN A 24 -8.94 13.35 19.56
N LEU A 25 -8.82 13.48 18.24
CA LEU A 25 -9.97 13.54 17.34
C LEU A 25 -10.40 12.12 16.97
N SER A 26 -11.34 11.57 17.74
CA SER A 26 -11.86 10.20 17.52
C SER A 26 -12.35 9.97 16.08
N GLY A 27 -12.99 10.98 15.48
CA GLY A 27 -13.44 10.93 14.08
C GLY A 27 -12.29 10.70 13.08
N ALA A 28 -11.10 11.24 13.32
CA ALA A 28 -9.94 11.01 12.45
C ALA A 28 -9.43 9.57 12.55
N ILE A 29 -9.39 8.99 13.75
CA ILE A 29 -9.02 7.58 13.95
C ILE A 29 -10.03 6.65 13.29
N THR A 30 -11.33 6.92 13.42
CA THR A 30 -12.37 6.15 12.71
C THR A 30 -12.25 6.26 11.19
N ALA A 31 -12.02 7.46 10.66
CA ALA A 31 -11.82 7.67 9.22
C ALA A 31 -10.60 6.89 8.72
N LEU A 32 -9.49 6.91 9.46
CA LEU A 32 -8.29 6.15 9.14
C LEU A 32 -8.55 4.64 9.13
N HIS A 33 -9.31 4.14 10.12
CA HIS A 33 -9.70 2.72 10.19
C HIS A 33 -10.46 2.29 8.94
N VAL A 34 -11.47 3.06 8.54
CA VAL A 34 -12.27 2.78 7.33
C VAL A 34 -11.43 2.84 6.07
N LEU A 35 -10.56 3.85 5.95
CA LEU A 35 -9.67 4.00 4.79
C LEU A 35 -8.70 2.82 4.66
N PHE A 36 -8.11 2.37 5.76
CA PHE A 36 -7.20 1.23 5.75
C PHE A 36 -7.92 -0.06 5.36
N TRP A 37 -9.14 -0.28 5.86
CA TRP A 37 -9.97 -1.40 5.41
C TRP A 37 -10.23 -1.34 3.90
N LEU A 38 -10.64 -0.18 3.39
CA LEU A 38 -10.91 0.01 1.97
C LEU A 38 -9.66 -0.30 1.12
N MET A 39 -8.51 0.26 1.49
CA MET A 39 -7.23 0.01 0.82
C MET A 39 -6.81 -1.46 0.86
N THR A 40 -7.08 -2.12 1.98
CA THR A 40 -6.77 -3.54 2.17
C THR A 40 -7.62 -4.40 1.25
N VAL A 41 -8.94 -4.20 1.25
CA VAL A 41 -9.88 -4.97 0.42
C VAL A 41 -9.60 -4.75 -1.06
N ILE A 42 -9.46 -3.49 -1.51
CA ILE A 42 -9.16 -3.18 -2.90
C ILE A 42 -7.81 -3.78 -3.31
N GLY A 43 -6.78 -3.62 -2.47
CA GLY A 43 -5.45 -4.17 -2.73
C GLY A 43 -5.45 -5.70 -2.82
N ALA A 44 -6.12 -6.38 -1.89
CA ALA A 44 -6.26 -7.82 -1.91
C ALA A 44 -6.97 -8.29 -3.19
N LEU A 45 -8.11 -7.68 -3.55
CA LEU A 45 -8.84 -8.01 -4.77
C LEU A 45 -7.98 -7.79 -6.03
N ALA A 46 -7.22 -6.69 -6.09
CA ALA A 46 -6.37 -6.37 -7.23
C ALA A 46 -5.30 -7.44 -7.49
N PHE A 47 -4.74 -8.04 -6.44
CA PHE A 47 -3.70 -9.07 -6.55
C PHE A 47 -4.24 -10.50 -6.55
N SER A 48 -5.46 -10.73 -6.06
CA SER A 48 -6.11 -12.06 -6.05
C SER A 48 -6.88 -12.39 -7.33
N LEU A 49 -7.45 -11.38 -8.02
CA LEU A 49 -8.24 -11.62 -9.23
C LEU A 49 -7.34 -11.74 -10.48
N PRO A 50 -7.35 -12.90 -11.19
CA PRO A 50 -6.46 -13.15 -12.32
C PRO A 50 -6.57 -12.10 -13.43
N ASP A 51 -7.78 -11.69 -13.79
CA ASP A 51 -8.01 -10.72 -14.87
C ASP A 51 -7.54 -9.32 -14.48
N THR A 52 -7.70 -8.95 -13.22
CA THR A 52 -7.21 -7.68 -12.69
C THR A 52 -5.69 -7.67 -12.65
N LYS A 53 -5.07 -8.76 -12.15
CA LYS A 53 -3.61 -8.92 -12.14
C LYS A 53 -3.02 -8.83 -13.56
N LYS A 54 -3.64 -9.49 -14.54
CA LYS A 54 -3.22 -9.42 -15.96
C LYS A 54 -3.33 -8.01 -16.53
N ARG A 55 -4.42 -7.30 -16.23
CA ARG A 55 -4.60 -5.91 -16.67
C ARG A 55 -3.53 -5.00 -16.08
N ILE A 56 -3.28 -5.08 -14.78
CA ILE A 56 -2.24 -4.29 -14.10
C ILE A 56 -0.85 -4.63 -14.67
N ALA A 57 -0.58 -5.90 -14.95
CA ALA A 57 0.68 -6.34 -15.55
C ALA A 57 0.91 -5.78 -16.97
N LYS A 58 -0.16 -5.61 -17.76
CA LYS A 58 -0.06 -5.05 -19.12
C LYS A 58 0.34 -3.57 -19.11
N ASP A 59 -0.17 -2.81 -18.14
CA ASP A 59 0.10 -1.38 -18.01
C ASP A 59 1.34 -1.10 -17.11
N TYR A 60 2.02 -2.16 -16.66
CA TYR A 60 3.18 -2.05 -15.80
C TYR A 60 4.38 -1.46 -16.56
N THR A 61 5.06 -0.52 -15.92
CA THR A 61 6.29 0.10 -16.40
C THR A 61 7.32 0.03 -15.28
N HIS A 62 8.60 -0.09 -15.65
CA HIS A 62 9.72 -0.21 -14.71
C HIS A 62 9.57 0.74 -13.52
N CYS A 63 9.69 0.19 -12.32
CA CYS A 63 9.64 0.93 -11.07
C CYS A 63 11.06 1.06 -10.50
N PRO A 64 11.62 2.28 -10.38
CA PRO A 64 12.92 2.49 -9.79
C PRO A 64 13.01 1.90 -8.39
N LEU A 65 14.17 1.33 -8.05
CA LEU A 65 14.40 0.69 -6.76
C LEU A 65 14.07 1.61 -5.58
N LEU A 66 14.49 2.88 -5.65
CA LEU A 66 14.21 3.89 -4.63
C LEU A 66 12.70 4.04 -4.37
N TRP A 67 11.88 3.98 -5.42
CA TRP A 67 10.43 4.06 -5.29
C TRP A 67 9.83 2.84 -4.64
N ARG A 68 10.30 1.66 -5.03
CA ARG A 68 9.86 0.40 -4.43
C ARG A 68 10.22 0.32 -2.94
N SER A 69 11.38 0.85 -2.56
CA SER A 69 11.79 0.95 -1.15
C SER A 69 10.93 1.93 -0.36
N TRP A 70 10.67 3.13 -0.89
CA TRP A 70 9.77 4.10 -0.25
C TRP A 70 8.38 3.48 -0.01
N ASP A 71 7.81 2.91 -1.06
CA ASP A 71 6.49 2.30 -1.06
C ASP A 71 6.38 1.14 -0.06
N LEU A 72 7.43 0.33 0.10
CA LEU A 72 7.48 -0.72 1.12
C LEU A 72 7.56 -0.13 2.54
N ILE A 73 8.36 0.91 2.75
CA ILE A 73 8.52 1.54 4.07
C ILE A 73 7.20 2.18 4.52
N SER A 74 6.50 2.90 3.63
CA SER A 74 5.21 3.53 3.96
C SER A 74 4.14 2.47 4.27
N ASP A 75 4.07 1.42 3.45
CA ASP A 75 3.19 0.27 3.68
C ASP A 75 3.45 -0.39 5.06
N ILE A 76 4.72 -0.59 5.45
CA ILE A 76 5.08 -1.12 6.79
C ILE A 76 4.67 -0.16 7.91
N ALA A 77 4.84 1.14 7.73
CA ALA A 77 4.44 2.13 8.72
C ALA A 77 2.92 2.06 9.00
N PHE A 78 2.09 1.85 7.97
CA PHE A 78 0.66 1.67 8.13
C PHE A 78 0.29 0.38 8.85
N VAL A 79 1.01 -0.72 8.61
CA VAL A 79 0.87 -1.97 9.38
C VAL A 79 1.17 -1.71 10.86
N ALA A 80 2.29 -1.05 11.15
CA ALA A 80 2.70 -0.76 12.52
C ALA A 80 1.67 0.13 13.24
N ALA A 81 1.14 1.16 12.56
CA ALA A 81 0.07 2.00 13.08
C ALA A 81 -1.21 1.21 13.38
N ALA A 82 -1.64 0.34 12.47
CA ALA A 82 -2.81 -0.52 12.67
C ALA A 82 -2.61 -1.48 13.87
N ALA A 83 -1.43 -2.07 14.00
CA ALA A 83 -1.09 -2.94 15.13
C ALA A 83 -1.09 -2.18 16.46
N TRP A 84 -0.51 -0.98 16.49
CA TRP A 84 -0.48 -0.14 17.69
C TRP A 84 -1.88 0.29 18.14
N LEU A 85 -2.78 0.60 17.21
CA LEU A 85 -4.17 0.93 17.50
C LEU A 85 -5.04 -0.28 17.89
N GLY A 86 -4.47 -1.48 17.98
CA GLY A 86 -5.19 -2.70 18.33
C GLY A 86 -6.00 -3.31 17.18
N TRP A 87 -5.80 -2.87 15.93
CA TRP A 87 -6.50 -3.38 14.75
C TRP A 87 -5.81 -4.62 14.18
N GLY A 88 -5.60 -5.64 15.00
CA GLY A 88 -4.77 -6.81 14.66
C GLY A 88 -5.15 -7.53 13.38
N VAL A 89 -6.45 -7.75 13.14
CA VAL A 89 -6.95 -8.38 11.89
C VAL A 89 -6.59 -7.54 10.67
N LEU A 90 -6.76 -6.22 10.76
CA LEU A 90 -6.43 -5.30 9.67
C LEU A 90 -4.92 -5.25 9.42
N ALA A 91 -4.11 -5.24 10.47
CA ALA A 91 -2.65 -5.28 10.36
C ALA A 91 -2.17 -6.56 9.64
N ALA A 92 -2.77 -7.72 9.96
CA ALA A 92 -2.46 -8.99 9.29
C ALA A 92 -2.85 -8.96 7.80
N LEU A 93 -4.02 -8.43 7.46
CA LEU A 93 -4.45 -8.32 6.06
C LEU A 93 -3.62 -7.32 5.27
N LEU A 94 -3.22 -6.21 5.89
CA LEU A 94 -2.28 -5.25 5.30
C LEU A 94 -0.94 -5.92 4.98
N LEU A 95 -0.40 -6.73 5.90
CA LEU A 95 0.83 -7.52 5.65
C LEU A 95 0.68 -8.46 4.45
N ILE A 96 -0.44 -9.18 4.35
CA ILE A 96 -0.72 -10.06 3.21
C ILE A 96 -0.75 -9.25 1.91
N ARG A 97 -1.47 -8.11 1.89
CA ARG A 97 -1.53 -7.21 0.74
C ARG A 97 -0.13 -6.75 0.31
N ILE A 98 0.70 -6.33 1.25
CA ILE A 98 2.06 -5.84 0.99
C ILE A 98 2.92 -6.96 0.40
N GLY A 99 2.84 -8.17 0.97
CA GLY A 99 3.50 -9.35 0.45
C GLY A 99 3.11 -9.65 -1.00
N SER A 100 1.81 -9.67 -1.30
CA SER A 100 1.30 -9.89 -2.66
C SER A 100 1.76 -8.81 -3.65
N LYS A 101 1.73 -7.55 -3.24
CA LYS A 101 2.19 -6.41 -4.04
C LYS A 101 3.68 -6.49 -4.36
N GLN A 102 4.52 -6.82 -3.37
CA GLN A 102 5.96 -6.94 -3.57
C GLN A 102 6.33 -8.16 -4.42
N ALA A 103 5.61 -9.28 -4.28
CA ALA A 103 5.77 -10.43 -5.15
C ALA A 103 5.42 -10.06 -6.60
N PHE A 104 4.33 -9.32 -6.81
CA PHE A 104 3.93 -8.83 -8.12
C PHE A 104 5.00 -7.93 -8.75
N TYR A 105 5.55 -6.95 -8.03
CA TYR A 105 6.64 -6.12 -8.55
C TYR A 105 7.88 -6.94 -8.91
N SER A 106 8.25 -7.92 -8.08
CA SER A 106 9.37 -8.82 -8.37
C SER A 106 9.16 -9.58 -9.70
N GLU A 107 7.97 -10.12 -9.89
CA GLU A 107 7.57 -10.85 -11.09
C GLU A 107 7.61 -9.96 -12.34
N GLN A 108 7.10 -8.73 -12.26
CA GLN A 108 7.08 -7.83 -13.41
C GLN A 108 8.47 -7.28 -13.77
N GLU A 109 9.29 -6.91 -12.80
CA GLU A 109 10.67 -6.46 -13.04
C GLU A 109 11.51 -7.57 -13.68
N LYS A 110 11.35 -8.82 -13.22
CA LYS A 110 12.00 -9.97 -13.84
C LYS A 110 11.59 -10.14 -15.31
N ARG A 111 10.28 -10.07 -15.60
CA ARG A 111 9.75 -10.17 -16.97
C ARG A 111 10.28 -9.06 -17.89
N LEU A 112 10.35 -7.82 -17.42
CA LEU A 112 10.90 -6.70 -18.20
C LEU A 112 12.39 -6.89 -18.50
N ASN A 113 13.16 -7.35 -17.51
CA ASN A 113 14.59 -7.63 -17.70
C ASN A 113 14.84 -8.77 -18.70
N GLU A 114 14.03 -9.84 -18.66
CA GLU A 114 14.11 -10.94 -19.62
C GLU A 114 13.71 -10.53 -21.05
N GLN A 115 12.83 -9.54 -21.21
CA GLN A 115 12.43 -9.00 -22.52
C GLN A 115 13.44 -8.00 -23.11
N ALA A 116 14.29 -7.42 -22.26
CA ALA A 116 15.32 -6.46 -22.65
C ALA A 116 16.67 -7.13 -22.95
N ALA A 117 16.82 -8.43 -22.64
CA ALA A 117 17.98 -9.26 -22.92
C ALA A 117 17.84 -10.01 -24.26
#